data_AF-A0A6N7FIX2-F1
#
_entry.id   AF-A0A6N7FIX2-F1
#
_cell.length_a   1.000
_cell.length_b   1.000
_cell.length_c   1.000
_cell.angle_alpha   90.00
_cell.angle_beta   90.00
_cell.angle_gamma   90.00
#
_symmetry.space_group_name_H-M   'P 1'
#
loop_
_entity.id
_entity.type
_entity.pdbx_description
1 polymer ?
#
loop_
_entity_poly.entity_id
_entity_poly.type
_entity_poly.pdbx_seq_one_letter_code
_entity_poly.pdbx_strand_id
1 'polypeptide(L)' 'MNRSDRGSKHLCADCAIKYYDLGKPAACPKCGAAPVPVLTPAQIRAAARRKAP' A
#
# COMPACT_ATOMS: atom_id res chain seq x y z
N MET A 1 2.54 20.62 -13.93
CA MET A 1 2.85 19.56 -12.94
C MET A 1 2.89 18.20 -13.63
N ASN A 2 4.07 17.59 -13.73
CA ASN A 2 4.32 16.33 -14.44
C ASN A 2 3.65 15.16 -13.69
N ARG A 3 3.03 14.21 -14.40
CA ARG A 3 2.31 13.07 -13.78
C ARG A 3 3.23 12.18 -12.94
N SER A 4 4.54 12.19 -13.23
CA SER A 4 5.57 11.38 -12.59
C SER A 4 5.82 11.72 -11.12
N ASP A 5 5.49 12.93 -10.67
CA ASP A 5 5.69 13.36 -9.28
C ASP A 5 4.70 12.72 -8.31
N ARG A 6 3.56 12.21 -8.82
CA ARG A 6 2.50 11.66 -7.98
C ARG A 6 2.82 10.29 -7.37
N GLY A 7 3.84 9.57 -7.84
CA GLY A 7 4.09 8.20 -7.39
C GLY A 7 3.08 7.19 -7.94
N SER A 8 2.84 6.10 -7.23
CA SER A 8 1.92 5.03 -7.61
C SER A 8 0.47 5.37 -7.26
N LYS A 9 -0.46 4.83 -8.05
CA LYS A 9 -1.90 4.99 -7.81
C LYS A 9 -2.39 3.87 -6.91
N HIS A 10 -3.03 4.23 -5.81
CA HIS A 10 -3.65 3.33 -4.85
C HIS A 10 -5.17 3.55 -4.81
N LEU A 11 -5.88 2.50 -4.39
CA LEU A 11 -7.30 2.55 -4.09
C LEU A 11 -7.49 2.13 -2.63
N CYS A 12 -8.14 2.98 -1.84
CA CYS A 12 -8.41 2.67 -0.45
C CYS A 12 -9.44 1.54 -0.35
N ALA A 13 -9.15 0.48 0.40
CA ALA A 13 -10.07 -0.64 0.60
C ALA A 13 -11.31 -0.27 1.43
N ASP A 14 -11.20 0.77 2.26
CA ASP A 14 -12.25 1.17 3.21
C ASP A 14 -13.28 2.11 2.57
N CYS A 15 -12.80 3.15 1.87
CA CYS A 15 -13.66 4.20 1.29
C CYS A 15 -13.64 4.26 -0.23
N ALA A 16 -12.98 3.31 -0.90
CA ALA A 16 -12.87 3.17 -2.36
C ALA A 16 -12.31 4.40 -3.11
N ILE A 17 -11.67 5.34 -2.41
CA ILE A 17 -11.08 6.52 -3.06
C ILE A 17 -9.76 6.17 -3.76
N LYS A 18 -9.57 6.72 -4.95
CA LYS A 18 -8.30 6.67 -5.67
C LYS A 18 -7.39 7.78 -5.17
N TYR A 19 -6.19 7.44 -4.74
CA TYR A 19 -5.19 8.39 -4.29
C TYR A 19 -3.80 8.00 -4.81
N TYR A 20 -2.86 8.92 -4.67
CA TYR A 20 -1.48 8.75 -5.08
C TYR A 20 -0.60 8.76 -3.84
N ASP A 21 0.43 7.91 -3.78
CA ASP A 21 1.27 7.77 -2.58
C ASP A 21 2.40 8.82 -2.49
N LEU A 22 2.62 9.61 -3.55
CA LEU A 22 3.67 10.65 -3.59
C LEU A 22 5.07 10.13 -3.22
N GLY A 23 5.33 8.84 -3.46
CA GLY A 23 6.59 8.17 -3.14
C GLY A 23 6.74 7.74 -1.68
N LYS A 24 5.69 7.81 -0.86
CA LYS A 24 5.73 7.46 0.58
C LYS A 24 4.53 6.60 0.97
N PRO A 25 4.65 5.68 1.95
CA PRO A 25 3.50 4.94 2.46
C PRO A 25 2.51 5.89 3.15
N ALA A 26 1.56 6.42 2.38
CA ALA A 26 0.58 7.39 2.84
C ALA A 26 -0.74 6.71 3.22
N ALA A 27 -1.28 7.11 4.37
CA ALA A 27 -2.64 6.75 4.78
C ALA A 27 -3.67 7.35 3.81
N CYS A 28 -4.86 6.76 3.77
CA CYS A 28 -5.93 7.30 2.94
C CYS A 28 -6.24 8.74 3.34
N PRO A 29 -6.20 9.71 2.41
CA PRO A 29 -6.45 11.12 2.73
C PRO A 29 -7.91 11.42 3.11
N LYS A 30 -8.83 10.49 2.87
CA LYS A 30 -10.26 10.67 3.16
C LYS A 30 -10.67 10.11 4.51
N CYS A 31 -10.27 8.87 4.83
CA CYS A 31 -10.68 8.19 6.05
C CYS A 31 -9.55 7.94 7.05
N GLY A 32 -8.29 8.24 6.69
CA GLY A 32 -7.13 8.00 7.55
C GLY A 32 -6.75 6.52 7.67
N ALA A 33 -7.38 5.61 6.92
CA ALA A 33 -7.03 4.20 6.92
C ALA A 33 -5.54 4.01 6.61
N ALA A 34 -4.86 3.24 7.46
CA ALA A 34 -3.44 2.95 7.31
C ALA A 34 -3.18 2.22 5.98
N PRO A 35 -2.03 2.48 5.32
CA PRO A 35 -1.69 1.76 4.11
C PRO A 35 -1.53 0.28 4.45
N VAL A 36 -2.37 -0.58 3.85
CA VAL A 36 -2.18 -2.03 3.95
C VAL A 36 -0.85 -2.37 3.28
N PRO A 37 0.11 -2.98 4.01
CA PRO A 37 1.36 -3.41 3.40
C PRO A 37 1.01 -4.49 2.38
N VAL A 38 1.17 -4.16 1.09
CA VAL A 38 1.10 -5.16 0.03
C VAL A 38 2.36 -6.01 0.19
N LEU A 39 2.27 -7.06 1.01
CA LEU A 39 3.33 -8.02 1.15
C LEU A 39 3.55 -8.64 -0.22
N THR A 40 4.74 -8.44 -0.77
CA THR A 40 5.15 -9.13 -1.98
C THR A 40 5.07 -10.65 -1.75
N PRO A 41 4.83 -11.46 -2.79
CA PRO A 41 4.82 -12.91 -2.66
C PRO A 41 6.11 -13.47 -2.03
N ALA A 42 7.25 -12.78 -2.19
CA ALA A 42 8.50 -13.10 -1.50
C ALA A 42 8.39 -12.90 0.03
N GLN A 43 7.78 -11.81 0.49
CA GLN A 43 7.56 -11.54 1.91
C GLN A 43 6.53 -12.50 2.54
N ILE A 44 5.49 -12.88 1.79
CA ILE A 44 4.51 -13.88 2.25
C ILE A 44 5.19 -15.25 2.45
N ARG A 45 6.02 -15.69 1.49
CA ARG A 45 6.79 -16.95 1.60
C ARG A 45 7.78 -16.92 2.76
N ALA A 46 8.44 -15.79 3.00
CA ALA A 46 9.36 -15.62 4.12
C ALA A 46 8.65 -15.68 5.48
N ALA A 47 7.43 -15.14 5.58
CA ALA A 47 6.61 -15.25 6.79
C ALA A 47 6.11 -16.69 7.04
N ALA A 48 5.69 -17.39 5.98
CA ALA A 48 5.24 -18.79 6.07
C ALA A 48 6.37 -19.75 6.51
N ARG A 49 7.61 -19.50 6.06
CA ARG A 49 8.78 -20.31 6.44
C ARG A 49 9.14 -20.24 7.94
N ARG A 50 8.76 -19.20 8.66
CA ARG A 50 9.03 -19.09 10.12
C ARG A 50 8.02 -19.86 10.98
N LYS A 51 6.96 -20.41 10.37
CA LYS A 51 5.91 -21.16 11.06
C LYS A 51 5.89 -22.64 10.63
N ALA A 52 7.06 -23.19 10.30
CA ALA A 52 7.25 -24.63 10.23
C ALA A 52 7.82 -25.11 11.58
N PRO A 53 7.11 -25.95 12.35
CA PRO A 53 7.70 -26.69 13.47
C PRO A 53 8.72 -27.72 12.98
#